data_AF-A0A7R9UMC0-F1
#
_entry.id   AF-A0A7R9UMC0-F1
#
_cell.length_a   1.000
_cell.length_b   1.000
_cell.length_c   1.000
_cell.angle_alpha   90.00
_cell.angle_beta   90.00
_cell.angle_gamma   90.00
#
_symmetry.space_group_name_H-M   'P 1'
#
loop_
_entity.id
_entity.type
_entity.pdbx_description
1 polymer ?
#
loop_
_entity_poly.entity_id
_entity_poly.type
_entity_poly.pdbx_seq_one_letter_code
_entity_poly.pdbx_strand_id
1 'polypeptide(L)'
;LSYQPNPSQTMDEPLFFGELGRVATSAEQRTIGGVTLPLVVQCASPAVDVPAVAAWVAEHQPTIEKALAAHGAVLFRSFPMRTAEDFDAFVSAFRGWEDLSYTRSMSFAVRKRCTHRICTTNEGKSGGLIFHHEQAQTPLWPSRVFFCCEQPAAPGDGG
;
A
#
# COMPACT_ATOMS: atom_id res chain seq x y z
N LEU A 1 21.38 17.87 4.13
CA LEU A 1 19.93 18.00 4.41
C LEU A 1 19.59 17.04 5.52
N SER A 2 19.61 17.51 6.77
CA SER A 2 19.24 16.71 7.94
C SER A 2 17.72 16.64 8.03
N TYR A 3 17.16 15.44 7.97
CA TYR A 3 15.77 15.19 8.33
C TYR A 3 15.58 15.58 9.80
N GLN A 4 14.77 16.60 10.05
CA GLN A 4 14.29 16.94 11.38
C GLN A 4 12.88 16.35 11.48
N PRO A 5 12.64 15.35 12.34
CA PRO A 5 11.28 14.88 12.59
C PRO A 5 10.48 16.04 13.16
N ASN A 6 9.31 16.32 12.59
CA ASN A 6 8.41 17.35 13.07
C ASN A 6 7.93 16.98 14.48
N PRO A 7 8.32 17.72 15.54
CA PRO A 7 7.90 17.40 16.89
C PRO A 7 6.56 18.10 17.12
N SER A 8 5.48 17.32 17.14
CA SER A 8 4.10 17.65 17.53
C SER A 8 3.05 17.49 16.42
N GLN A 9 2.73 16.24 16.09
CA GLN A 9 1.33 15.89 15.86
C GLN A 9 0.96 14.92 16.97
N THR A 10 0.22 15.43 17.94
CA THR A 10 -0.39 14.63 19.01
C THR A 10 -1.21 13.51 18.37
N MET A 11 -0.84 12.25 18.65
CA MET A 11 -1.52 11.03 18.18
C MET A 11 -2.84 10.77 18.93
N ASP A 12 -3.59 11.81 19.29
CA ASP A 12 -4.71 11.67 20.22
C ASP A 12 -6.08 11.54 19.56
N GLU A 13 -6.22 11.91 18.28
CA GLU A 13 -7.49 11.70 17.57
C GLU A 13 -7.48 10.34 16.85
N PRO A 14 -8.42 9.42 17.16
CA PRO A 14 -8.47 8.12 16.51
C PRO A 14 -8.74 8.29 15.01
N LEU A 15 -7.97 7.57 14.19
CA LEU A 15 -8.17 7.55 12.74
C LEU A 15 -9.54 6.96 12.41
N PHE A 16 -10.40 7.75 11.78
CA PHE A 16 -11.72 7.33 11.34
C PHE A 16 -11.76 7.07 9.83
N PHE A 17 -12.14 5.84 9.49
CA PHE A 17 -12.15 5.30 8.13
C PHE A 17 -13.57 5.05 7.63
N GLY A 18 -14.56 5.81 8.15
CA GLY A 18 -15.95 5.63 7.77
C GLY A 18 -16.53 4.31 8.27
N GLU A 19 -17.63 3.89 7.65
CA GLU A 19 -18.28 2.61 7.98
C GLU A 19 -17.56 1.41 7.35
N LEU A 20 -16.88 1.62 6.22
CA LEU A 20 -16.29 0.56 5.42
C LEU A 20 -14.91 0.10 5.94
N GLY A 21 -14.09 1.01 6.45
CA GLY A 21 -12.78 0.69 6.99
C GLY A 21 -12.77 0.73 8.51
N ARG A 22 -12.18 -0.27 9.16
CA ARG A 22 -11.99 -0.30 10.61
C ARG A 22 -10.52 -0.57 10.94
N VAL A 23 -9.97 0.18 11.88
CA VAL A 23 -8.64 -0.13 12.41
C VAL A 23 -8.70 -1.50 13.09
N ALA A 24 -7.76 -2.38 12.74
CA ALA A 24 -7.65 -3.72 13.27
C ALA A 24 -6.21 -4.02 13.69
N THR A 25 -6.03 -5.18 14.30
CA THR A 25 -4.73 -5.69 14.72
C THR A 25 -4.35 -6.96 13.95
N SER A 26 -3.06 -7.17 13.71
CA SER A 26 -2.50 -8.41 13.15
C SER A 26 -1.36 -8.91 14.06
N ALA A 27 -1.16 -10.22 14.14
CA ALA A 27 -0.11 -10.83 14.97
C ALA A 27 1.32 -10.40 14.55
N GLU A 28 1.48 -10.01 13.28
CA GLU A 28 2.74 -9.64 12.66
C GLU A 28 3.07 -8.15 12.82
N GLN A 29 2.14 -7.32 13.31
CA GLN A 29 2.42 -5.91 13.58
C GLN A 29 3.52 -5.77 14.64
N ARG A 30 4.25 -4.65 14.57
CA ARG A 30 5.27 -4.29 15.55
C ARG A 30 5.04 -2.86 16.03
N THR A 31 5.34 -2.62 17.30
CA THR A 31 5.32 -1.27 17.88
C THR A 31 6.74 -0.82 18.13
N ILE A 32 7.18 0.25 17.47
CA ILE A 32 8.52 0.82 17.59
C ILE A 32 8.37 2.29 17.98
N GLY A 33 8.97 2.69 19.11
CA GLY A 33 8.88 4.07 19.58
C GLY A 33 7.45 4.56 19.84
N GLY A 34 6.54 3.67 20.24
CA GLY A 34 5.12 3.98 20.47
C GLY A 34 4.24 3.96 19.21
N VAL A 35 4.82 3.75 18.02
CA VAL A 35 4.09 3.68 16.76
C VAL A 35 3.91 2.21 16.34
N THR A 36 2.67 1.78 16.11
CA THR A 36 2.36 0.45 15.57
C THR A 36 2.40 0.47 14.05
N LEU A 37 3.18 -0.42 13.41
CA LEU A 37 3.30 -0.51 11.97
C LEU A 37 3.23 -1.97 11.46
N PRO A 38 2.71 -2.19 10.24
CA PRO A 38 1.87 -1.24 9.49
C PRO A 38 0.53 -0.99 10.22
N LEU A 39 -0.16 0.12 9.96
CA LEU A 39 -1.57 0.24 10.37
C LEU A 39 -2.40 -0.76 9.56
N VAL A 40 -3.29 -1.50 10.20
CA VAL A 40 -4.20 -2.42 9.49
C VAL A 40 -5.59 -1.81 9.42
N VAL A 41 -6.11 -1.65 8.19
CA VAL A 41 -7.48 -1.24 7.92
C VAL A 41 -8.22 -2.44 7.35
N GLN A 42 -9.15 -2.97 8.12
CA GLN A 42 -9.96 -4.11 7.79
C GLN A 42 -11.26 -3.65 7.11
N CYS A 43 -11.63 -4.28 6.00
CA CYS A 43 -12.93 -4.07 5.39
C CYS A 43 -14.04 -4.61 6.31
N ALA A 44 -15.01 -3.76 6.65
CA ALA A 44 -16.12 -4.07 7.52
C ALA A 44 -17.36 -4.60 6.79
N SER A 45 -17.38 -4.54 5.46
CA SER A 45 -18.49 -5.00 4.62
C SER A 45 -18.00 -6.02 3.58
N PRO A 46 -18.14 -7.33 3.86
CA PRO A 46 -17.68 -8.38 2.94
C PRO A 46 -18.38 -8.39 1.57
N ALA A 47 -19.55 -7.75 1.47
CA ALA A 47 -20.35 -7.67 0.25
C ALA A 47 -20.13 -6.37 -0.54
N VAL A 48 -19.21 -5.50 -0.11
CA VAL A 48 -18.88 -4.28 -0.84
C VAL A 48 -18.30 -4.62 -2.22
N ASP A 49 -18.66 -3.82 -3.24
CA ASP A 49 -18.07 -3.93 -4.56
C ASP A 49 -16.89 -2.97 -4.75
N VAL A 50 -16.10 -3.21 -5.79
CA VAL A 50 -14.90 -2.41 -6.09
C VAL A 50 -15.22 -0.93 -6.34
N PRO A 51 -16.28 -0.55 -7.10
CA PRO A 51 -16.66 0.84 -7.25
C PRO A 51 -16.94 1.57 -5.93
N ALA A 52 -17.66 0.94 -5.00
CA ALA A 52 -17.91 1.51 -3.68
C ALA A 52 -16.62 1.64 -2.85
N VAL A 53 -15.70 0.68 -2.95
CA VAL A 53 -14.37 0.78 -2.34
C VAL A 53 -13.58 1.95 -2.92
N ALA A 54 -13.58 2.13 -4.25
CA ALA A 54 -12.90 3.26 -4.89
C ALA A 54 -13.50 4.61 -4.46
N ALA A 55 -14.82 4.71 -4.36
CA ALA A 55 -15.47 5.91 -3.82
C ALA A 55 -15.04 6.18 -2.36
N TRP A 56 -15.01 5.14 -1.54
CA TRP A 56 -14.56 5.22 -0.15
C TRP A 56 -13.10 5.65 -0.02
N VAL A 57 -12.18 5.11 -0.85
CA VAL A 57 -10.77 5.53 -0.89
C VAL A 57 -10.66 7.01 -1.23
N ALA A 58 -11.38 7.47 -2.27
CA ALA A 58 -11.34 8.87 -2.68
C ALA A 58 -11.85 9.82 -1.59
N GLU A 59 -12.88 9.40 -0.85
CA GLU A 59 -13.43 10.16 0.29
C GLU A 59 -12.46 10.19 1.49
N HIS A 60 -11.83 9.05 1.81
CA HIS A 60 -10.99 8.89 3.00
C HIS A 60 -9.49 9.05 2.73
N GLN A 61 -9.10 9.47 1.53
CA GLN A 61 -7.71 9.70 1.16
C GLN A 61 -6.96 10.59 2.17
N PRO A 62 -7.50 11.71 2.69
CA PRO A 62 -6.80 12.51 3.70
C PRO A 62 -6.49 11.74 4.99
N THR A 63 -7.39 10.85 5.42
CA THR A 63 -7.16 9.97 6.58
C THR A 63 -6.09 8.93 6.26
N ILE A 64 -6.12 8.33 5.06
CA ILE A 64 -5.10 7.37 4.62
C ILE A 64 -3.72 8.04 4.54
N GLU A 65 -3.64 9.29 4.08
CA GLU A 65 -2.40 10.07 4.03
C GLU A 65 -1.85 10.37 5.43
N LYS A 66 -2.71 10.78 6.37
CA LYS A 66 -2.34 10.93 7.79
C LYS A 66 -1.83 9.61 8.37
N ALA A 67 -2.51 8.51 8.07
CA ALA A 67 -2.11 7.17 8.52
C ALA A 67 -0.75 6.76 7.93
N LEU A 68 -0.51 7.00 6.64
CA LEU A 68 0.78 6.73 6.01
C LEU A 68 1.91 7.55 6.63
N ALA A 69 1.67 8.84 6.90
CA ALA A 69 2.65 9.71 7.55
C ALA A 69 3.01 9.25 8.98
N ALA A 70 2.01 8.77 9.74
CA ALA A 70 2.19 8.34 11.12
C ALA A 70 2.77 6.92 11.24
N HIS A 71 2.33 5.98 10.40
CA HIS A 71 2.62 4.55 10.54
C HIS A 71 3.61 3.99 9.50
N GLY A 72 4.01 4.80 8.50
CA GLY A 72 4.92 4.41 7.42
C GLY A 72 4.30 3.48 6.36
N ALA A 73 3.34 2.64 6.73
CA ALA A 73 2.60 1.77 5.83
C ALA A 73 1.18 1.48 6.34
N VAL A 74 0.26 1.24 5.40
CA VAL A 74 -1.13 0.84 5.67
C VAL A 74 -1.42 -0.47 4.93
N LEU A 75 -1.89 -1.48 5.66
CA LEU A 75 -2.39 -2.73 5.10
C LEU A 75 -3.91 -2.70 5.02
N PHE A 76 -4.44 -2.72 3.79
CA PHE A 76 -5.88 -2.90 3.55
C PHE A 76 -6.19 -4.39 3.48
N ARG A 77 -7.01 -4.90 4.42
CA ARG A 77 -7.30 -6.33 4.56
C ARG A 77 -8.77 -6.65 4.30
N SER A 78 -9.00 -7.74 3.58
CA SER A 78 -10.33 -8.26 3.18
C SER A 78 -11.18 -7.30 2.33
N PHE A 79 -10.55 -6.36 1.64
CA PHE A 79 -11.19 -5.65 0.53
C PHE A 79 -11.30 -6.60 -0.69
N PRO A 80 -12.28 -6.41 -1.58
CA PRO A 80 -12.55 -7.30 -2.71
C PRO A 80 -11.56 -7.11 -3.88
N MET A 81 -10.25 -7.13 -3.60
CA MET A 81 -9.18 -6.99 -4.59
C MET A 81 -8.80 -8.36 -5.15
N ARG A 82 -9.53 -8.86 -6.15
CA ARG A 82 -9.38 -10.24 -6.65
C ARG A 82 -8.62 -10.31 -7.97
N THR A 83 -8.55 -9.22 -8.70
CA THR A 83 -7.85 -9.13 -9.99
C THR A 83 -6.93 -7.92 -10.05
N ALA A 84 -6.09 -7.87 -11.08
CA ALA A 84 -5.29 -6.69 -11.37
C ALA A 84 -6.16 -5.46 -11.67
N GLU A 85 -7.33 -5.63 -12.30
CA GLU A 85 -8.28 -4.56 -12.58
C GLU A 85 -8.94 -4.01 -11.31
N ASP A 86 -9.30 -4.88 -10.36
CA ASP A 86 -9.86 -4.45 -9.07
C ASP A 86 -8.85 -3.58 -8.32
N PHE A 87 -7.59 -4.04 -8.29
CA PHE A 87 -6.50 -3.33 -7.66
C PHE A 87 -6.16 -2.02 -8.39
N ASP A 88 -6.21 -2.01 -9.72
CA ASP A 88 -6.03 -0.79 -10.50
C ASP A 88 -7.11 0.25 -10.19
N ALA A 89 -8.38 -0.17 -10.07
CA ALA A 89 -9.47 0.72 -9.68
C ALA A 89 -9.26 1.30 -8.26
N PHE A 90 -8.77 0.48 -7.31
CA PHE A 90 -8.41 0.92 -5.97
C PHE A 90 -7.28 1.96 -5.98
N VAL A 91 -6.18 1.71 -6.71
CA VAL A 91 -5.05 2.65 -6.81
C VAL A 91 -5.46 3.94 -7.53
N SER A 92 -6.30 3.83 -8.58
CA SER A 92 -6.82 4.98 -9.33
C SER A 92 -7.70 5.91 -8.49
N ALA A 93 -8.25 5.43 -7.37
CA ALA A 93 -9.10 6.24 -6.50
C ALA A 93 -8.31 7.29 -5.71
N PHE A 94 -6.99 7.13 -5.55
CA PHE A 94 -6.12 8.12 -4.92
C PHE A 94 -5.89 9.30 -5.87
N ARG A 95 -6.58 10.41 -5.62
CA ARG A 95 -6.55 11.61 -6.46
C ARG A 95 -5.27 12.42 -6.21
N GLY A 96 -4.68 12.93 -7.28
CA GLY A 96 -3.47 13.76 -7.21
C GLY A 96 -2.18 12.96 -6.97
N TRP A 97 -2.24 11.63 -6.91
CA TRP A 97 -1.05 10.79 -6.94
C TRP A 97 -0.71 10.45 -8.39
N GLU A 98 0.53 10.73 -8.79
CA GLU A 98 0.98 10.49 -10.16
C GLU A 98 1.69 9.13 -10.29
N ASP A 99 1.42 8.46 -11.40
CA ASP A 99 2.08 7.20 -11.72
C ASP A 99 3.53 7.43 -12.19
N LEU A 100 4.46 6.75 -11.54
CA LEU A 100 5.77 6.50 -12.12
C LEU A 100 5.64 5.32 -13.08
N SER A 101 5.29 5.62 -14.35
CA SER A 101 5.12 4.56 -15.34
C SER A 101 6.41 3.75 -15.51
N TYR A 102 6.29 2.43 -15.70
CA TYR A 102 7.45 1.56 -15.86
C TYR A 102 8.39 2.03 -17.00
N THR A 103 7.84 2.53 -18.10
CA THR A 103 8.61 3.06 -19.24
C THR A 103 9.36 4.36 -18.93
N ARG A 104 8.86 5.17 -18.01
CA ARG A 104 9.54 6.37 -17.50
C ARG A 104 10.51 6.02 -16.37
N SER A 105 10.24 4.93 -15.66
CA SER A 105 11.12 4.42 -14.63
C SER A 105 12.42 3.90 -15.26
N MET A 106 13.56 4.16 -14.64
CA MET A 106 14.83 3.54 -15.04
C MET A 106 15.00 2.15 -14.42
N SER A 107 13.89 1.42 -14.26
CA SER A 107 13.89 0.08 -13.67
C SER A 107 14.35 -0.95 -14.70
N PHE A 108 15.22 -1.86 -14.27
CA PHE A 108 15.66 -3.02 -15.05
C PHE A 108 14.98 -4.32 -14.61
N ALA A 109 14.05 -4.25 -13.66
CA ALA A 109 13.32 -5.42 -13.17
C ALA A 109 12.41 -5.97 -14.27
N VAL A 110 12.47 -7.27 -14.55
CA VAL A 110 11.57 -7.91 -15.53
C VAL A 110 10.18 -8.04 -14.89
N ARG A 111 9.20 -7.38 -15.50
CA ARG A 111 7.81 -7.34 -15.04
C ARG A 111 6.87 -7.60 -16.19
N LYS A 112 5.82 -8.38 -15.94
CA LYS A 112 4.68 -8.51 -16.86
C LYS A 112 3.66 -7.43 -16.54
N ARG A 113 3.20 -6.76 -17.59
CA ARG A 113 2.13 -5.78 -17.51
C ARG A 113 0.80 -6.50 -17.32
N CYS A 114 0.05 -6.14 -16.29
CA CYS A 114 -1.32 -6.63 -16.06
C CYS A 114 -2.34 -5.58 -16.52
N THR A 115 -2.11 -4.29 -16.21
CA THR A 115 -2.89 -3.15 -16.70
C THR A 115 -1.98 -2.00 -17.17
N HIS A 116 -2.48 -0.79 -17.45
CA HIS A 116 -1.58 0.34 -17.78
C HIS A 116 -0.68 0.74 -16.60
N ARG A 117 -1.13 0.50 -15.36
CA ARG A 117 -0.45 0.83 -14.10
C ARG A 117 0.11 -0.38 -13.36
N ILE A 118 -0.62 -1.49 -13.34
CA ILE A 118 -0.29 -2.67 -12.54
C ILE A 118 0.64 -3.61 -13.31
N CYS A 119 1.66 -4.11 -12.62
CA CYS A 119 2.61 -5.08 -13.15
C CYS A 119 3.04 -6.08 -12.07
N THR A 120 3.53 -7.26 -12.47
CA THR A 120 4.10 -8.26 -11.56
C THR A 120 5.40 -7.74 -10.94
N THR A 121 5.75 -8.19 -9.72
CA THR A 121 6.85 -7.59 -8.94
C THR A 121 8.24 -8.00 -9.44
N ASN A 122 8.47 -9.29 -9.71
CA ASN A 122 9.69 -9.83 -10.31
C ASN A 122 9.44 -11.24 -10.87
N GLU A 123 9.56 -11.44 -12.19
CA GLU A 123 9.32 -12.76 -12.83
C GLU A 123 10.59 -13.61 -13.01
N GLY A 124 11.76 -13.17 -12.52
CA GLY A 124 13.04 -13.70 -13.01
C GLY A 124 14.14 -13.94 -11.98
N LYS A 125 13.88 -13.87 -10.67
CA LYS A 125 14.91 -14.08 -9.65
C LYS A 125 14.45 -15.09 -8.60
N SER A 126 15.17 -16.20 -8.51
CA SER A 126 15.13 -17.14 -7.38
C SER A 126 16.10 -16.66 -6.29
N GLY A 127 15.69 -16.73 -5.03
CA GLY A 127 16.49 -16.31 -3.88
C GLY A 127 15.81 -15.20 -3.07
N GLY A 128 16.22 -15.05 -1.80
CA GLY A 128 15.66 -14.03 -0.90
C GLY A 128 15.90 -12.60 -1.39
N LEU A 129 14.98 -11.70 -1.05
CA LEU A 129 15.09 -10.27 -1.31
C LEU A 129 15.76 -9.58 -0.12
N ILE A 130 16.81 -8.80 -0.35
CA ILE A 130 17.41 -7.95 0.69
C ILE A 130 16.56 -6.69 0.90
N PHE A 131 16.55 -6.14 2.12
CA PHE A 131 15.89 -4.86 2.37
C PHE A 131 16.49 -3.73 1.52
N HIS A 132 15.63 -2.94 0.88
CA HIS A 132 16.01 -1.80 0.05
C HIS A 132 14.83 -0.81 -0.08
N HIS A 133 15.13 0.41 -0.52
CA HIS A 133 14.11 1.32 -1.06
C HIS A 133 13.93 1.06 -2.56
N GLU A 134 12.69 1.06 -3.03
CA GLU A 134 12.37 0.83 -4.44
C GLU A 134 13.10 1.85 -5.32
N GLN A 135 13.90 1.36 -6.26
CA GLN A 135 14.67 2.16 -7.21
C GLN A 135 15.60 3.22 -6.56
N ALA A 136 16.15 2.95 -5.38
CA ALA A 136 17.05 3.85 -4.63
C ALA A 136 18.28 4.37 -5.41
N GLN A 137 18.67 3.68 -6.49
CA GLN A 137 19.83 4.00 -7.32
C GLN A 137 19.48 4.74 -8.62
N THR A 138 18.21 5.12 -8.79
CA THR A 138 17.75 5.86 -9.98
C THR A 138 17.39 7.29 -9.61
N PRO A 139 17.50 8.27 -10.54
CA PRO A 139 17.09 9.65 -10.29
C PRO A 139 15.57 9.84 -10.18
N LEU A 140 14.78 8.82 -10.56
CA LEU A 140 13.32 8.82 -10.48
C LEU A 140 12.85 7.63 -9.65
N TRP A 141 12.52 7.87 -8.38
CA TRP A 141 11.99 6.86 -7.47
C TRP A 141 10.52 7.16 -7.12
N PRO A 142 9.72 6.12 -6.83
CA PRO A 142 8.35 6.33 -6.40
C PRO A 142 8.30 6.94 -5.00
N SER A 143 7.37 7.87 -4.77
CA SER A 143 7.09 8.38 -3.41
C SER A 143 6.32 7.36 -2.56
N ARG A 144 5.60 6.43 -3.21
CA ARG A 144 4.76 5.40 -2.60
C ARG A 144 4.79 4.16 -3.48
N VAL A 145 4.71 2.99 -2.85
CA VAL A 145 4.60 1.70 -3.53
C VAL A 145 3.39 0.97 -2.98
N PHE A 146 2.59 0.37 -3.86
CA PHE A 146 1.50 -0.51 -3.48
C PHE A 146 1.82 -1.95 -3.84
N PHE A 147 1.38 -2.88 -2.98
CA PHE A 147 1.44 -4.31 -3.23
C PHE A 147 0.04 -4.90 -3.08
N CYS A 148 -0.32 -5.84 -3.94
CA CYS A 148 -1.57 -6.59 -3.86
C CYS A 148 -1.28 -8.08 -3.94
N CYS A 149 -1.94 -8.85 -3.08
CA CYS A 149 -1.91 -10.30 -3.10
C CYS A 149 -3.12 -10.79 -3.90
N GLU A 150 -2.90 -11.12 -5.17
CA GLU A 150 -3.93 -11.77 -6.00
C GLU A 150 -4.06 -13.26 -5.64
N GLN A 151 -2.92 -13.93 -5.45
CA GLN A 151 -2.83 -15.32 -5.03
C GLN A 151 -1.92 -15.45 -3.80
N PRO A 152 -2.43 -15.93 -2.66
CA PRO A 152 -1.61 -16.22 -1.49
C PRO A 152 -0.56 -17.30 -1.80
N ALA A 153 0.61 -17.18 -1.17
CA ALA A 153 1.62 -18.23 -1.21
C ALA A 153 1.07 -19.55 -0.63
N ALA A 154 1.53 -20.68 -1.16
CA ALA A 154 1.18 -21.98 -0.59
C ALA A 154 1.79 -22.13 0.82
N PRO A 155 1.23 -22.99 1.69
CA PRO A 155 1.81 -23.24 3.00
C PRO A 155 3.27 -23.71 2.90
N GLY A 156 4.19 -23.01 3.57
CA GLY A 156 5.62 -23.31 3.52
C GLY A 156 6.38 -22.63 2.37
N ASP A 157 5.67 -22.00 1.43
CA ASP A 157 6.25 -21.10 0.44
C ASP A 157 6.18 -19.64 0.92
N GLY A 158 7.04 -18.79 0.37
CA GLY A 158 7.20 -17.40 0.81
C GLY A 158 8.36 -17.23 1.81
N GLY A 159 8.40 -16.09 2.50
CA GLY A 159 9.40 -15.73 3.50
C GLY A 159 8.79 -14.96 4.66
#